data_AF-A0A6P1YK10-F1
#
_entry.id   AF-A0A6P1YK10-F1
#
_cell.length_a   1.000
_cell.length_b   1.000
_cell.length_c   1.000
_cell.angle_alpha   90.00
_cell.angle_beta   90.00
_cell.angle_gamma   90.00
#
_symmetry.space_group_name_H-M   'P 1'
#
loop_
_entity.id
_entity.type
_entity.pdbx_description
1 polymer ?
#
loop_
_entity_poly.entity_id
_entity_poly.type
_entity_poly.pdbx_seq_one_letter_code
_entity_poly.pdbx_strand_id
1 'polypeptide(L)' 'MNASHSPLASASRESAASRALQITFAALIGVFVIGGVGFSHISAVHNATHDVRHATAFPCH' A
#
# COMPACT_ATOMS: atom_id res chain seq x y z
N MET A 1 -31.52 -11.61 -34.96
CA MET A 1 -31.23 -12.28 -33.67
C MET A 1 -29.77 -12.03 -33.33
N ASN A 2 -29.45 -11.13 -32.41
CA ASN A 2 -28.25 -11.27 -31.57
C ASN A 2 -28.41 -10.34 -30.36
N ALA A 3 -28.34 -10.92 -29.16
CA ALA A 3 -28.62 -10.24 -27.90
C ALA A 3 -27.43 -9.37 -27.48
N SER A 4 -27.69 -8.13 -27.10
CA SER A 4 -26.73 -7.28 -26.39
C SER A 4 -26.53 -7.84 -24.98
N HIS A 5 -25.37 -8.42 -24.70
CA HIS A 5 -24.99 -8.77 -23.34
C HIS A 5 -24.72 -7.49 -22.55
N SER A 6 -25.66 -7.09 -21.71
CA SER A 6 -25.44 -6.10 -20.66
C SER A 6 -24.53 -6.71 -19.60
N PRO A 7 -23.31 -6.20 -19.35
CA PRO A 7 -22.55 -6.64 -18.21
C PRO A 7 -23.27 -6.13 -16.97
N LEU A 8 -24.03 -6.99 -16.29
CA LEU A 8 -24.49 -6.76 -14.94
C LEU A 8 -23.28 -6.97 -14.00
N ALA A 9 -22.26 -6.13 -14.15
CA ALA A 9 -21.26 -5.97 -13.12
C ALA A 9 -21.96 -5.25 -11.98
N SER A 10 -22.46 -6.04 -11.02
CA SER A 10 -22.89 -5.55 -9.73
C SER A 10 -21.64 -4.98 -9.05
N ALA A 11 -21.31 -3.72 -9.36
CA ALA A 11 -20.27 -2.99 -8.69
C ALA A 11 -20.74 -2.83 -7.25
N SER A 12 -20.12 -3.56 -6.33
CA SER A 12 -20.28 -3.35 -4.90
C SER A 12 -20.03 -1.87 -4.61
N ARG A 13 -21.10 -1.14 -4.25
CA ARG A 13 -20.98 0.23 -3.74
C ARG A 13 -20.40 0.15 -2.35
N GLU A 14 -19.08 0.05 -2.28
CA GLU A 14 -18.34 0.30 -1.06
C GLU A 14 -18.69 1.70 -0.56
N SER A 15 -19.21 1.78 0.67
CA SER A 15 -19.59 3.06 1.27
C SER A 15 -18.36 3.96 1.38
N ALA A 16 -18.56 5.28 1.31
CA ALA A 16 -17.46 6.24 1.51
C ALA A 16 -16.77 6.03 2.87
N ALA A 17 -17.53 5.63 3.90
CA ALA A 17 -17.00 5.29 5.22
C ALA A 17 -16.13 4.03 5.19
N SER A 18 -16.54 2.97 4.47
CA SER A 18 -15.75 1.75 4.29
C SER A 18 -14.41 2.05 3.62
N ARG A 19 -14.43 2.87 2.56
CA ARG A 19 -13.21 3.30 1.86
C ARG A 19 -12.32 4.16 2.74
N ALA A 20 -12.89 5.11 3.49
CA ALA A 20 -12.15 5.95 4.40
C ALA A 20 -11.46 5.14 5.50
N LEU A 21 -12.14 4.14 6.07
CA LEU A 21 -11.56 3.21 7.03
C LEU A 21 -10.38 2.44 6.42
N GLN A 22 -10.55 1.85 5.23
CA GLN A 22 -9.48 1.11 4.54
C GLN A 22 -8.25 1.99 4.28
N ILE A 23 -8.45 3.21 3.75
CA ILE A 23 -7.38 4.17 3.49
C ILE A 23 -6.67 4.56 4.79
N THR A 24 -7.44 4.83 5.85
CA THR A 24 -6.88 5.21 7.16
C THR A 24 -6.04 4.09 7.73
N PHE A 25 -6.53 2.84 7.72
CA PHE A 25 -5.75 1.69 8.17
C PHE A 25 -4.49 1.48 7.35
N ALA A 26 -4.58 1.58 6.01
CA ALA A 26 -3.41 1.48 5.14
C ALA A 26 -2.38 2.57 5.47
N ALA A 27 -2.82 3.81 5.70
CA ALA A 27 -1.94 4.92 6.08
C ALA A 27 -1.29 4.69 7.46
N LEU A 28 -2.06 4.23 8.45
CA LEU A 28 -1.55 3.92 9.78
C LEU A 28 -0.50 2.81 9.74
N ILE A 29 -0.73 1.76 8.96
CA ILE A 29 0.26 0.68 8.76
C ILE A 29 1.51 1.25 8.09
N GLY A 30 1.36 2.08 7.05
CA GLY A 30 2.50 2.73 6.40
C GLY A 30 3.33 3.58 7.35
N VAL A 31 2.68 4.43 8.15
CA VAL A 31 3.34 5.25 9.17
C VAL A 31 4.03 4.38 10.22
N PHE A 32 3.38 3.30 10.66
CA PHE A 32 3.96 2.36 11.63
C PHE A 32 5.22 1.69 11.08
N VAL A 33 5.22 1.22 9.83
CA VAL A 33 6.39 0.58 9.22
C VAL A 33 7.53 1.59 9.07
N ILE A 34 7.26 2.78 8.53
CA ILE A 34 8.29 3.82 8.33
C ILE A 34 8.89 4.24 9.69
N GLY A 35 8.04 4.50 10.68
CA GLY A 35 8.48 4.89 12.02
C GLY A 35 9.22 3.76 12.75
N GLY A 36 8.67 2.55 12.73
CA GLY A 36 9.20 1.39 13.42
C GLY A 36 10.57 0.98 12.90
N VAL A 37 10.74 0.91 11.58
CA VAL A 37 12.02 0.54 10.98
C VAL A 37 13.00 1.71 11.04
N GLY A 38 12.55 2.92 10.70
CA GLY A 38 13.39 4.13 10.65
C GLY A 38 13.93 4.61 12.00
N PHE A 39 13.25 4.36 13.12
CA PHE A 39 13.72 4.73 14.47
C PHE A 39 14.11 3.53 15.34
N SER A 40 14.26 2.35 14.74
CA SER A 40 14.63 1.15 15.49
C SER A 40 16.01 1.29 16.14
N HIS A 41 16.11 0.89 17.41
CA HIS A 41 17.38 0.79 18.12
C HIS A 41 18.18 -0.47 17.72
N ILE A 42 17.55 -1.37 16.96
CA ILE A 42 18.19 -2.58 16.42
C ILE A 42 18.84 -2.19 15.10
N SER A 43 20.18 -2.15 15.07
CA SER A 43 20.94 -1.70 13.90
C SER A 43 20.57 -2.44 12.62
N ALA A 44 20.31 -3.75 12.68
CA ALA A 44 19.88 -4.53 11.51
C ALA A 44 18.57 -4.02 10.90
N VAL A 45 17.59 -3.66 11.73
CA VAL A 45 16.29 -3.16 11.28
C VAL A 45 16.42 -1.74 10.74
N HIS A 46 17.14 -0.85 11.45
CA HIS A 46 17.39 0.51 10.96
C HIS A 46 18.15 0.53 9.63
N ASN A 47 19.16 -0.33 9.49
CA ASN A 47 19.96 -0.45 8.28
C ASN A 47 19.13 -0.95 7.09
N ALA A 48 18.10 -1.79 7.31
CA ALA A 48 17.21 -2.22 6.24
C ALA A 48 16.52 -1.05 5.52
N THR A 49 16.17 0.03 6.23
CA THR A 49 15.64 1.25 5.60
C THR A 49 16.67 1.92 4.69
N HIS A 50 17.94 2.00 5.13
CA HIS A 50 19.02 2.57 4.32
C HIS A 50 19.34 1.69 3.11
N ASP A 51 19.36 0.36 3.29
CA ASP A 51 19.60 -0.61 2.23
C ASP A 51 18.52 -0.56 1.15
N VAL A 52 17.25 -0.45 1.53
CA VAL A 52 16.14 -0.28 0.57
C VAL A 52 16.26 1.06 -0.17
N ARG A 53 16.65 2.14 0.50
CA ARG A 53 16.92 3.43 -0.18
C ARG A 53 18.05 3.31 -1.20
N HIS A 54 19.11 2.56 -0.88
CA HIS A 54 20.19 2.27 -1.82
C HIS A 54 19.76 1.33 -2.96
N ALA A 55 18.91 0.33 -2.69
CA ALA A 55 18.40 -0.62 -3.67
C ALA A 55 17.32 -0.03 -4.60
N THR A 56 16.59 0.98 -4.14
CA THR A 56 15.55 1.68 -4.91
C THR A 56 16.09 2.84 -5.75
N ALA A 57 17.38 3.18 -5.62
CA ALA A 57 18.12 4.11 -6.47
C ALA A 57 18.51 3.48 -7.82
N PHE A 58 17.54 2.91 -8.54
CA PHE A 58 17.77 2.19 -9.80
C PHE A 58 18.40 3.09 -10.89
N PRO A 59 19.46 2.60 -11.58
CA PRO A 59 19.33 2.43 -13.02
C PRO A 59 19.32 0.95 -13.39
N CYS A 60 18.32 0.59 -14.17
CA CYS A 60 18.24 -0.68 -14.89
C CYS A 60 19.07 -0.52 -16.16
N HIS A 61 20.37 -0.81 -16.05
CA HIS A 61 21.09 -1.31 -17.20
C HIS A 61 21.41 -2.78 -16.95
#